data_AF-X0T1A1-F1
#
_entry.id   AF-X0T1A1-F1
#
_cell.length_a   1.000
_cell.length_b   1.000
_cell.length_c   1.000
_cell.angle_alpha   90.00
_cell.angle_beta   90.00
_cell.angle_gamma   90.00
#
_symmetry.space_group_name_H-M   'P 1'
#
loop_
_entity.id
_entity.type
_entity.pdbx_description
1 polymer ?
#
loop_
_entity_poly.entity_id
_entity_poly.type
_entity_poly.pdbx_seq_one_letter_code
_entity_poly.pdbx_strand_id
1 'polypeptide(L)'
;NLKYVRYFQDADIIAGDYLGISQYMPGDMGGKTIITNTVTSSNVEDLKKRGVNYLITTTPEFEGRSFGTNVFQATLVAISGKSPEELQPEDYLKLIEKTGFKPRIEKLN
;
A
#
# COMPACT_ATOMS: atom_id res chain seq x y z
N ASN A 1 5.68 5.31 21.94
CA ASN A 1 4.61 6.08 22.62
C ASN A 1 3.45 5.11 22.84
N LEU A 2 3.19 4.69 24.08
CA LEU A 2 2.24 3.61 24.39
C LEU A 2 0.76 3.99 24.17
N LYS A 3 0.47 5.28 23.94
CA LYS A 3 -0.89 5.84 23.89
C LYS A 3 -1.84 5.12 22.93
N TYR A 4 -1.34 4.58 21.81
CA TYR A 4 -2.17 3.96 20.77
C TYR A 4 -2.00 2.45 20.65
N VAL A 5 -1.12 1.83 21.44
CA VAL A 5 -0.79 0.39 21.31
C VAL A 5 -2.01 -0.51 21.45
N ARG A 6 -2.95 -0.17 22.34
CA ARG A 6 -4.20 -0.94 22.51
C ARG A 6 -4.95 -1.15 21.19
N TYR A 7 -5.00 -0.13 20.34
CA TYR A 7 -5.73 -0.21 19.07
C TYR A 7 -5.05 -1.15 18.07
N PHE A 8 -3.72 -1.25 18.12
CA PHE A 8 -2.98 -2.22 17.32
C PHE A 8 -3.19 -3.63 17.84
N GLN A 9 -3.25 -3.82 19.16
CA GLN A 9 -3.45 -5.15 19.77
C GLN A 9 -4.85 -5.69 19.48
N ASP A 10 -5.88 -4.86 19.63
CA ASP A 10 -7.29 -5.24 19.47
C ASP A 10 -7.70 -5.44 18.00
N ALA A 11 -6.89 -5.01 17.04
CA ALA A 11 -7.20 -5.09 15.62
C ALA A 11 -6.41 -6.21 14.90
N ASP A 12 -7.11 -6.97 14.06
CA ASP A 12 -6.49 -7.94 13.14
C ASP A 12 -5.97 -7.28 11.85
N ILE A 13 -6.63 -6.20 11.42
CA ILE A 13 -6.33 -5.45 10.20
C ILE A 13 -6.08 -3.99 10.55
N ILE A 14 -4.94 -3.46 10.11
CA ILE A 14 -4.55 -2.06 10.28
C ILE A 14 -4.48 -1.42 8.90
N ALA A 15 -5.31 -0.40 8.67
CA ALA A 15 -5.36 0.32 7.41
C ALA A 15 -5.02 1.80 7.60
N GLY A 16 -4.15 2.34 6.75
CA GLY A 16 -3.75 3.75 6.81
C GLY A 16 -2.43 4.05 6.11
N ASP A 17 -1.99 5.29 6.22
CA ASP A 17 -0.68 5.72 5.71
C ASP A 17 0.45 5.08 6.52
N TYR A 18 1.48 4.56 5.84
CA TYR A 18 2.56 3.83 6.49
C TYR A 18 3.32 4.70 7.51
N LEU A 19 3.53 5.99 7.25
CA LEU A 19 4.22 6.85 8.22
C LEU A 19 3.39 7.02 9.49
N GLY A 20 2.08 7.18 9.34
CA GLY A 20 1.15 7.24 10.48
C GLY A 20 1.10 5.94 11.27
N ILE A 21 1.07 4.80 10.59
CA ILE A 21 1.11 3.47 11.21
C ILE A 21 2.44 3.27 11.95
N SER A 22 3.57 3.45 11.26
CA SER A 22 4.90 3.15 11.77
C SER A 22 5.32 4.03 12.95
N GLN A 23 4.78 5.25 13.04
CA GLN A 23 5.01 6.14 14.18
C GLN A 23 4.51 5.55 15.51
N TYR A 24 3.46 4.73 15.48
CA TYR A 24 2.78 4.24 16.68
C TYR A 24 2.71 2.71 16.80
N MET A 25 3.07 1.97 15.76
CA MET A 25 3.01 0.52 15.76
C MET A 25 3.96 -0.08 16.84
N PRO A 26 3.46 -1.00 17.67
CA PRO A 26 4.29 -1.71 18.65
C PRO A 26 5.34 -2.60 17.97
N GLY A 27 6.31 -3.09 18.75
CA GLY A 27 7.35 -4.01 18.28
C GLY A 27 6.80 -5.40 17.92
N ASP A 28 5.69 -5.81 18.53
CA ASP A 28 4.98 -7.04 18.19
C ASP A 28 3.70 -6.71 17.43
N MET A 29 3.65 -7.17 16.19
CA MET A 29 2.54 -7.06 15.25
C MET A 29 2.10 -8.46 14.76
N GLY A 30 2.38 -9.48 15.56
CA GLY A 30 2.13 -10.89 15.27
C GLY A 30 0.73 -11.16 14.72
N GLY A 31 0.67 -11.83 13.57
CA GLY A 31 -0.59 -12.29 12.97
C GLY A 31 -1.41 -11.23 12.25
N LYS A 32 -1.01 -9.95 12.32
CA LYS A 32 -1.78 -8.82 11.80
C LYS A 32 -1.60 -8.64 10.29
N THR A 33 -2.60 -8.04 9.66
CA THR A 33 -2.56 -7.61 8.26
C THR A 33 -2.46 -6.09 8.18
N ILE A 34 -1.56 -5.58 7.35
CA ILE A 34 -1.41 -4.15 7.09
C ILE A 34 -1.88 -3.82 5.68
N ILE A 35 -2.77 -2.84 5.55
CA ILE A 35 -3.22 -2.26 4.28
C ILE A 35 -2.73 -0.81 4.22
N THR A 36 -1.88 -0.49 3.25
CA THR A 36 -1.27 0.85 3.18
C THR A 36 -1.03 1.30 1.73
N ASN A 37 -0.44 2.47 1.56
CA ASN A 37 -0.19 3.11 0.26
C ASN A 37 1.25 2.88 -0.21
N THR A 38 2.21 3.49 0.49
CA THR A 38 3.60 3.63 0.04
C THR A 38 4.50 2.91 1.01
N VAL A 39 5.28 1.95 0.51
CA VAL A 39 6.27 1.21 1.28
C VAL A 39 7.53 1.01 0.46
N THR A 40 8.66 0.96 1.15
CA THR A 40 9.97 0.57 0.61
C THR A 40 10.34 -0.83 1.08
N SER A 41 11.32 -1.48 0.45
CA SER A 41 11.83 -2.79 0.90
C SER A 41 12.27 -2.78 2.37
N SER A 42 12.87 -1.69 2.86
CA SER A 42 13.25 -1.54 4.27
C SER A 42 12.03 -1.57 5.21
N ASN A 43 10.92 -0.96 4.79
CA ASN A 43 9.67 -1.02 5.54
C ASN A 43 9.12 -2.45 5.58
N VAL A 44 9.16 -3.16 4.46
CA VAL A 44 8.70 -4.56 4.40
C VAL A 44 9.52 -5.46 5.34
N GLU A 45 10.84 -5.27 5.37
CA GLU A 45 11.72 -5.99 6.32
C GLU A 45 11.41 -5.67 7.78
N ASP A 46 11.11 -4.41 8.12
CA ASP A 46 10.68 -4.05 9.48
C ASP A 46 9.34 -4.71 9.85
N LEU A 47 8.36 -4.69 8.94
CA LEU A 47 7.07 -5.34 9.15
C LEU A 47 7.22 -6.85 9.36
N LYS A 48 8.10 -7.50 8.57
CA LYS A 48 8.41 -8.92 8.69
C LYS A 48 9.02 -9.24 10.06
N LYS A 49 10.00 -8.44 10.51
CA LYS A 49 10.64 -8.59 11.84
C LYS A 49 9.65 -8.45 12.99
N ARG A 50 8.60 -7.65 12.81
CA ARG A 50 7.54 -7.44 13.81
C ARG A 50 6.45 -8.52 13.78
N GLY A 51 6.53 -9.50 12.89
CA GLY A 51 5.58 -10.62 12.84
C GLY A 51 4.28 -10.34 12.09
N VAL A 52 4.23 -9.27 11.27
CA VAL A 52 3.08 -9.03 10.37
C VAL A 52 2.91 -10.21 9.44
N ASN A 53 1.67 -10.66 9.23
CA ASN A 53 1.35 -11.83 8.42
C ASN A 53 1.18 -11.46 6.94
N TYR A 54 0.43 -10.38 6.67
CA TYR A 54 0.18 -9.90 5.32
C TYR A 54 0.43 -8.38 5.20
N LEU A 55 1.05 -8.00 4.08
CA LEU A 55 1.13 -6.62 3.61
C LEU A 55 0.34 -6.49 2.31
N ILE A 56 -0.57 -5.52 2.28
CA ILE A 56 -1.35 -5.17 1.10
C ILE A 56 -1.11 -3.71 0.79
N THR A 57 -0.78 -3.38 -0.46
CA THR A 57 -0.72 -1.98 -0.90
C THR A 57 -1.78 -1.66 -1.94
N THR A 58 -2.33 -0.44 -1.87
CA THR A 58 -3.38 0.02 -2.80
C THR A 58 -2.89 0.17 -4.24
N THR A 59 -1.57 0.23 -4.44
CA THR A 59 -0.89 0.32 -5.74
C THR A 59 0.03 -0.88 -5.96
N PRO A 60 0.46 -1.14 -7.21
CA PRO A 60 1.43 -2.19 -7.50
C PRO A 60 2.82 -1.90 -6.90
N GLU A 61 3.63 -2.96 -6.83
CA GLU A 61 5.04 -2.88 -6.50
C GLU A 61 5.88 -2.73 -7.78
N PHE A 62 6.84 -1.81 -7.73
CA PHE A 62 7.85 -1.61 -8.76
C PHE A 62 9.23 -1.47 -8.08
N GLU A 63 10.14 -2.39 -8.40
CA GLU A 63 11.52 -2.42 -7.88
C GLU A 63 11.63 -2.32 -6.35
N GLY A 64 10.78 -3.06 -5.63
CA GLY A 64 10.70 -3.11 -4.17
C GLY A 64 9.87 -1.99 -3.55
N ARG A 65 9.27 -1.10 -4.35
CA ARG A 65 8.53 0.06 -3.86
C ARG A 65 7.09 0.10 -4.36
N SER A 66 6.16 0.36 -3.45
CA SER A 66 4.80 0.77 -3.81
C SER A 66 4.75 2.30 -3.83
N PHE A 67 4.29 2.89 -4.93
CA PHE A 67 4.18 4.34 -5.09
C PHE A 67 2.79 4.84 -4.71
N GLY A 68 2.67 6.11 -4.35
CA GLY A 68 1.37 6.72 -4.08
C GLY A 68 0.42 6.68 -5.28
N THR A 69 -0.89 6.73 -5.01
CA THR A 69 -1.94 6.70 -6.04
C THR A 69 -1.78 7.80 -7.08
N ASN A 70 -1.24 8.96 -6.70
CA ASN A 70 -0.95 10.07 -7.62
C ASN A 70 0.05 9.69 -8.73
N VAL A 71 1.14 9.01 -8.38
CA VAL A 71 2.14 8.56 -9.36
C VAL A 71 1.53 7.51 -10.27
N PHE A 72 0.79 6.57 -9.70
CA PHE A 72 0.07 5.54 -10.45
C PHE A 72 -0.91 6.14 -11.47
N GLN A 73 -1.76 7.08 -11.03
CA GLN A 73 -2.68 7.79 -11.91
C GLN A 73 -1.94 8.59 -12.99
N ALA A 74 -0.85 9.26 -12.64
CA ALA A 74 -0.03 9.97 -13.61
C ALA A 74 0.55 9.03 -14.69
N THR A 75 0.93 7.80 -14.32
CA THR A 75 1.34 6.79 -15.29
C THR A 75 0.18 6.41 -16.22
N LEU A 76 -1.03 6.22 -15.69
CA LEU A 76 -2.22 5.94 -16.50
C LEU A 76 -2.52 7.09 -17.49
N VAL A 77 -2.45 8.34 -17.04
CA VAL A 77 -2.60 9.52 -17.89
C VAL A 77 -1.55 9.50 -19.00
N ALA A 78 -0.28 9.30 -18.66
CA ALA A 78 0.83 9.31 -19.63
C ALA A 78 0.70 8.23 -20.71
N ILE A 79 0.20 7.04 -20.37
CA ILE A 79 0.03 5.93 -21.33
C ILE A 79 -1.32 5.96 -22.05
N SER A 80 -2.25 6.84 -21.65
CA SER A 80 -3.60 6.89 -22.22
C SER A 80 -3.62 7.36 -23.67
N GLY A 81 -2.62 8.17 -24.06
CA GLY A 81 -2.58 8.85 -25.36
C GLY A 81 -3.63 9.97 -25.51
N LYS A 82 -4.34 10.31 -24.43
CA LYS A 82 -5.35 11.38 -24.38
C LYS A 82 -4.80 12.59 -23.64
N SER A 83 -5.36 13.77 -23.90
CA SER A 83 -5.08 14.92 -23.04
C SER A 83 -5.79 14.77 -21.68
N PRO A 84 -5.30 15.39 -20.60
CA PRO A 84 -5.95 15.31 -19.28
C PRO A 84 -7.42 15.73 -19.29
N GLU A 85 -7.79 16.68 -20.15
CA GLU A 85 -9.15 17.22 -20.28
C GLU A 85 -10.12 16.24 -20.97
N GLU A 86 -9.60 15.29 -21.74
CA GLU A 86 -10.38 14.28 -22.46
C GLU A 86 -10.63 13.01 -21.64
N LEU A 87 -9.88 12.83 -20.53
CA LEU A 87 -9.96 11.63 -19.71
C LEU A 87 -11.22 11.61 -18.84
N GLN A 88 -11.97 10.53 -18.95
CA GLN A 88 -13.13 10.23 -18.09
C GLN A 88 -12.77 9.16 -17.05
N PRO A 89 -13.49 9.07 -15.91
CA PRO A 89 -13.25 8.04 -14.89
C PRO A 89 -13.19 6.61 -15.45
N GLU A 90 -14.01 6.31 -16.45
CA GLU A 90 -14.07 4.99 -17.11
C GLU A 90 -12.80 4.68 -17.91
N ASP A 91 -12.09 5.69 -18.40
CA ASP A 91 -10.82 5.51 -19.10
C ASP A 91 -9.76 4.95 -18.14
N TYR A 92 -9.72 5.45 -16.89
CA TYR A 92 -8.79 4.94 -15.88
C TYR A 92 -9.07 3.48 -15.56
N LEU A 93 -10.34 3.09 -15.41
CA LEU A 93 -10.71 1.69 -15.13
C LEU A 93 -10.27 0.76 -16.28
N LYS A 94 -10.55 1.14 -17.53
CA LYS A 94 -10.11 0.38 -18.71
C LYS A 94 -8.58 0.29 -18.81
N LEU A 95 -7.87 1.36 -18.47
CA LEU A 95 -6.40 1.37 -18.48
C LEU A 95 -5.84 0.47 -17.39
N ILE A 96 -6.41 0.47 -16.18
CA ILE A 96 -6.01 -0.43 -15.08
C ILE A 96 -6.21 -1.90 -15.48
N GLU A 97 -7.35 -2.22 -16.10
CA GLU A 97 -7.59 -3.58 -16.61
C GLU A 97 -6.57 -3.97 -17.70
N LYS A 98 -6.29 -3.06 -18.63
CA LYS A 98 -5.36 -3.29 -19.75
C LYS A 98 -3.91 -3.45 -19.31
N THR A 99 -3.45 -2.66 -18.33
CA THR A 99 -2.07 -2.75 -17.82
C THR A 99 -1.85 -3.97 -16.94
N GLY A 100 -2.93 -4.59 -16.45
CA GLY A 100 -2.84 -5.71 -15.51
C GLY A 100 -2.31 -5.29 -14.14
N PHE A 101 -2.34 -3.99 -13.83
CA PHE A 101 -1.87 -3.47 -12.55
C PHE A 101 -2.73 -3.99 -11.41
N LYS A 102 -2.09 -4.63 -10.44
CA LYS A 102 -2.73 -5.23 -9.27
C LYS A 102 -2.13 -4.65 -7.99
N PRO A 103 -2.92 -4.58 -6.91
CA PRO A 103 -2.36 -4.28 -5.60
C PRO A 103 -1.24 -5.27 -5.25
N ARG A 104 -0.20 -4.80 -4.56
CA ARG A 104 0.77 -5.71 -3.94
C ARG A 104 0.05 -6.46 -2.83
N ILE A 105 0.12 -7.79 -2.85
CA ILE A 105 -0.36 -8.65 -1.77
C ILE A 105 0.79 -9.60 -1.45
N GLU A 106 1.36 -9.45 -0.26
CA GLU A 106 2.55 -10.20 0.14
C GLU A 106 2.34 -10.86 1.50
N LYS A 107 2.60 -12.16 1.57
CA LYS A 107 2.68 -12.90 2.84
C LYS A 107 4.09 -12.75 3.40
N LEU A 108 4.20 -12.20 4.61
CA LEU A 108 5.50 -11.90 5.23
C LEU A 108 5.94 -12.97 6.24
N ASN A 109 5.02 -13.57 6.99
CA ASN A 109 5.25 -14.63 7.98
C ASN A 109 4.20 -15.75 7.88
#